data_AF-A0A349HGQ1-F1
#
_entry.id   AF-A0A349HGQ1-F1
#
_cell.length_a   1.000
_cell.length_b   1.000
_cell.length_c   1.000
_cell.angle_alpha   90.00
_cell.angle_beta   90.00
_cell.angle_gamma   90.00
#
_symmetry.space_group_name_H-M   'P 1'
#
loop_
_entity.id
_entity.type
_entity.pdbx_description
1 polymer ?
#
loop_
_entity_poly.entity_id
_entity_poly.type
_entity_poly.pdbx_seq_one_letter_code
_entity_poly.pdbx_strand_id
1 'polypeptide(L)'
;MIQDLPFGMKSFKLSSGEVLEIPNVIRVMAPTHLVQQYHQYCKETEFSDPLQKSTLMKVMSEACLASIRKCLQGLDYYVAEGGKAFDDLQEVVDRLLAISVVSAVEADTLKKALKDGKQYVKSEFKVSSLRTVMIRF
;
A
#
# COMPACT_ATOMS: atom_id res chain seq x y z
N MET A 1 -2.53 -24.91 31.64
CA MET A 1 -4.00 -24.83 31.54
C MET A 1 -4.34 -24.13 30.25
N ILE A 2 -4.91 -24.86 29.29
CA ILE A 2 -5.43 -24.31 28.03
C ILE A 2 -6.85 -23.83 28.36
N GLN A 3 -7.10 -22.53 28.21
CA GLN A 3 -8.39 -21.92 28.45
C GLN A 3 -9.21 -22.05 27.17
N ASP A 4 -10.35 -22.75 27.25
CA ASP A 4 -11.23 -23.03 26.12
C ASP A 4 -11.71 -21.72 25.46
N LEU A 5 -11.13 -21.38 24.31
CA LEU A 5 -11.73 -20.39 23.41
C LEU A 5 -12.99 -21.04 22.80
N PRO A 6 -14.15 -20.36 22.81
CA PRO A 6 -15.33 -20.89 22.16
C PRO A 6 -15.03 -21.13 20.68
N PHE A 7 -15.33 -22.36 20.23
CA PHE A 7 -15.24 -22.83 18.85
C PHE A 7 -16.17 -22.00 17.96
N GLY A 8 -15.75 -20.77 17.63
CA GLY A 8 -16.41 -19.90 16.69
C GLY A 8 -15.66 -19.87 15.37
N MET A 9 -16.40 -19.89 14.27
CA MET A 9 -15.89 -19.63 12.92
C MET A 9 -16.20 -18.18 12.56
N LYS A 10 -15.34 -17.52 11.80
CA LYS A 10 -15.65 -16.22 11.20
C LYS A 10 -15.44 -16.29 9.69
N SER A 11 -16.52 -15.99 8.98
CA SER A 11 -16.60 -15.97 7.53
C SER A 11 -15.97 -14.68 6.98
N PHE A 12 -15.00 -14.79 6.07
CA PHE A 12 -14.47 -13.68 5.29
C PHE A 12 -14.91 -13.83 3.83
N LYS A 13 -15.67 -12.87 3.32
CA LYS A 13 -16.03 -12.84 1.91
C LYS A 13 -14.89 -12.19 1.12
N LEU A 14 -14.25 -12.96 0.26
CA LEU A 14 -13.24 -12.51 -0.68
C LEU A 14 -13.89 -11.65 -1.78
N SER A 15 -13.09 -10.80 -2.44
CA SER A 15 -13.54 -10.00 -3.58
C SER A 15 -13.98 -10.83 -4.79
N SER A 16 -13.57 -12.11 -4.85
CA SER A 16 -14.07 -13.12 -5.78
C SER A 16 -15.49 -13.60 -5.48
N GLY A 17 -16.06 -13.23 -4.32
CA GLY A 17 -17.35 -13.72 -3.83
C GLY A 17 -17.27 -15.00 -2.99
N GLU A 18 -16.11 -15.65 -2.95
CA GLU A 18 -15.84 -16.84 -2.16
C GLU A 18 -15.79 -16.52 -0.65
N VAL A 19 -16.35 -17.41 0.18
CA VAL A 19 -16.42 -17.22 1.63
C VAL A 19 -15.42 -18.17 2.30
N LEU A 20 -14.40 -17.60 2.93
CA LEU A 20 -13.39 -18.35 3.67
C LEU A 20 -13.74 -18.37 5.16
N GLU A 21 -13.94 -19.56 5.72
CA GLU A 21 -14.19 -19.77 7.14
C GLU A 21 -12.86 -19.96 7.89
N ILE A 22 -12.53 -19.05 8.80
CA ILE A 22 -11.34 -19.18 9.64
C ILE A 22 -11.76 -19.46 11.09
N PRO A 23 -11.31 -20.59 11.69
CA PRO A 23 -11.50 -20.86 13.10
C PRO A 23 -10.89 -19.76 13.98
N ASN A 24 -11.62 -19.31 14.99
CA ASN A 24 -11.17 -18.31 15.96
C ASN A 24 -9.82 -18.66 16.60
N VAL A 25 -9.55 -19.97 16.78
CA VAL A 25 -8.30 -20.48 17.35
C VAL A 25 -7.10 -20.09 16.48
N ILE A 26 -7.20 -20.21 15.15
CA ILE A 26 -6.11 -19.83 14.22
C ILE A 26 -5.87 -18.32 14.28
N ARG A 27 -6.95 -17.53 14.33
CA ARG A 27 -6.88 -16.07 14.43
C ARG A 27 -6.16 -15.58 15.69
N VAL A 28 -6.30 -16.29 16.81
CA VAL A 28 -5.67 -15.91 18.08
C VAL A 28 -4.27 -16.50 18.24
N MET A 29 -4.02 -17.68 17.64
CA MET A 29 -2.73 -18.35 17.73
C MET A 29 -1.60 -17.55 17.07
N ALA A 30 -1.79 -17.08 15.83
CA ALA A 30 -0.73 -16.36 15.11
C ALA A 30 -0.30 -15.05 15.82
N PRO A 31 -1.21 -14.18 16.28
CA PRO A 31 -0.85 -13.04 17.10
C PRO A 31 -0.17 -13.41 18.41
N THR A 32 -0.68 -14.42 19.12
CA THR A 32 -0.10 -14.84 20.40
C THR A 32 1.35 -15.30 20.23
N HIS A 33 1.65 -16.04 19.16
CA HIS A 33 2.99 -16.53 18.87
C HIS A 33 3.97 -15.40 18.53
N LEU A 34 3.52 -14.40 17.78
CA LEU A 34 4.31 -13.21 17.47
C LEU A 34 4.60 -12.37 18.71
N VAL A 35 3.64 -12.24 19.63
CA VAL A 35 3.87 -11.56 20.92
C VAL A 35 4.90 -12.30 21.78
N GLN A 36 4.88 -13.64 21.76
CA GLN A 36 5.88 -14.45 22.47
C GLN A 36 7.27 -14.24 21.87
N GLN A 37 7.39 -14.25 20.54
CA GLN A 37 8.66 -14.01 19.84
C GLN A 37 9.20 -12.59 20.10
N TYR A 38 8.33 -11.57 20.11
CA TYR A 38 8.72 -10.20 20.45
C TYR A 38 9.34 -10.13 21.85
N HIS A 39 8.69 -10.71 22.85
CA HIS A 39 9.22 -10.72 24.20
C HIS A 39 10.52 -11.51 24.33
N GLN A 40 10.66 -12.61 23.58
CA GLN A 40 11.89 -13.38 23.56
C GLN A 40 13.05 -12.57 22.95
N TYR A 41 12.80 -11.90 21.82
CA TYR A 41 13.76 -10.99 21.21
C TYR A 41 14.19 -9.85 22.13
N CYS A 42 13.25 -9.21 22.83
CA CYS A 42 13.58 -8.15 23.78
C CYS A 42 14.46 -8.64 24.94
N LYS A 43 14.28 -9.88 25.38
CA LYS A 43 15.15 -10.49 26.41
C LYS A 43 16.56 -10.77 25.88
N GLU A 44 16.66 -11.29 24.66
CA GLU A 44 17.95 -11.62 24.02
C GLU A 44 18.76 -10.37 23.65
N THR A 45 18.09 -9.27 23.35
CA THR A 45 18.72 -8.00 22.94
C THR A 45 18.88 -6.99 24.07
N GLU A 46 18.55 -7.37 25.31
CA GLU A 46 18.55 -6.48 26.49
C GLU A 46 17.75 -5.18 26.26
N PHE A 47 16.67 -5.28 25.49
CA PHE A 47 15.79 -4.14 25.23
C PHE A 47 15.10 -3.72 26.53
N SER A 48 15.38 -2.49 26.99
CA SER A 48 15.02 -2.02 28.33
C SER A 48 13.51 -1.92 28.57
N ASP A 49 12.72 -1.66 27.53
CA ASP A 49 11.32 -1.25 27.68
C ASP A 49 10.36 -1.99 26.74
N PRO A 50 10.20 -3.33 26.88
CA PRO A 50 9.31 -4.11 26.03
C PRO A 50 7.85 -3.69 26.22
N LEU A 51 7.12 -3.54 25.11
CA LEU A 51 5.69 -3.29 25.12
C LEU A 51 4.93 -4.41 25.83
N GLN A 52 3.91 -4.05 26.60
CA GLN A 52 3.09 -5.03 27.31
C GLN A 52 2.28 -5.91 26.34
N LYS A 53 2.07 -7.17 26.74
CA LYS A 53 1.26 -8.15 26.00
C LYS A 53 -0.11 -7.61 25.58
N SER A 54 -0.81 -6.88 26.46
CA SER A 54 -2.12 -6.29 26.16
C SER A 54 -2.04 -5.26 25.03
N THR A 55 -1.02 -4.39 25.04
CA THR A 55 -0.77 -3.40 24.00
C THR A 55 -0.45 -4.07 22.68
N LEU A 56 0.43 -5.08 22.67
CA LEU A 56 0.76 -5.82 21.46
C LEU A 56 -0.47 -6.56 20.91
N MET A 57 -1.26 -7.23 21.76
CA MET A 57 -2.49 -7.90 21.32
C MET A 57 -3.52 -6.92 20.74
N LYS A 58 -3.64 -5.71 21.31
CA LYS A 58 -4.47 -4.64 20.74
C LYS A 58 -3.95 -4.23 19.37
N VAL A 59 -2.67 -3.89 19.25
CA VAL A 59 -2.01 -3.56 17.97
C VAL A 59 -2.24 -4.66 16.94
N MET A 60 -2.08 -5.92 17.31
CA MET A 60 -2.30 -7.03 16.39
C MET A 60 -3.77 -7.25 16.04
N SER A 61 -4.70 -6.97 16.95
CA SER A 61 -6.14 -7.05 16.67
C SER A 61 -6.67 -5.88 15.84
N GLU A 62 -6.10 -4.69 16.02
CA GLU A 62 -6.52 -3.44 15.39
C GLU A 62 -5.81 -3.23 14.04
N ALA A 63 -4.50 -3.46 13.96
CA ALA A 63 -3.73 -3.34 12.72
C ALA A 63 -4.01 -4.48 11.73
N CYS A 64 -4.42 -5.66 12.20
CA CYS A 64 -4.75 -6.80 11.34
C CYS A 64 -6.19 -6.74 10.77
N LEU A 65 -7.02 -5.78 11.20
CA LEU A 65 -8.26 -5.45 10.49
C LEU A 65 -8.00 -4.72 9.16
N ALA A 66 -6.76 -4.28 8.90
CA ALA A 66 -6.44 -3.39 7.79
C ALA A 66 -5.17 -3.78 7.02
N SER A 67 -5.02 -5.07 6.69
CA SER A 67 -4.31 -5.42 5.46
C SER A 67 -5.21 -6.25 4.54
N ILE A 68 -6.36 -5.67 4.18
CA ILE A 68 -6.66 -5.66 2.75
C ILE A 68 -5.45 -4.95 2.15
N ARG A 69 -4.45 -5.69 1.68
CA ARG A 69 -3.57 -5.16 0.65
C ARG A 69 -4.53 -4.75 -0.46
N LYS A 70 -4.92 -3.47 -0.51
CA LYS A 70 -5.48 -2.92 -1.74
C LYS A 70 -4.40 -3.25 -2.75
N CYS A 71 -4.71 -4.22 -3.63
CA CYS A 71 -3.78 -4.72 -4.62
C CYS A 71 -3.08 -3.53 -5.25
N LEU A 72 -1.77 -3.40 -4.99
CA LEU A 72 -0.93 -2.40 -5.68
C LEU A 72 -1.00 -2.59 -7.20
N GLN A 73 -1.38 -3.80 -7.66
CA GLN A 73 -1.68 -4.11 -9.05
C GLN A 73 -2.59 -3.09 -9.76
N GLY A 74 -3.58 -2.50 -9.08
CA GLY A 74 -4.41 -1.46 -9.70
C GLY A 74 -3.69 -0.11 -9.81
N LEU A 75 -2.98 0.31 -8.76
CA LEU A 75 -2.29 1.60 -8.71
C LEU A 75 -1.05 1.61 -9.61
N ASP A 76 -0.29 0.52 -9.61
CA ASP A 76 0.88 0.35 -10.48
C ASP A 76 0.46 0.31 -11.95
N TYR A 77 -0.71 -0.25 -12.27
CA TYR A 77 -1.29 -0.23 -13.61
C TYR A 77 -1.57 1.21 -14.07
N TYR A 78 -2.25 2.03 -13.27
CA TYR A 78 -2.52 3.43 -13.64
C TYR A 78 -1.27 4.31 -13.72
N VAL A 79 -0.29 4.11 -12.83
CA VAL A 79 0.97 4.87 -12.87
C VAL A 79 1.83 4.44 -14.07
N ALA A 80 1.84 3.15 -14.41
CA ALA A 80 2.53 2.64 -15.59
C ALA A 80 1.85 3.11 -16.89
N GLU A 81 0.53 3.00 -16.98
CA GLU A 81 -0.27 3.44 -18.13
C GLU A 81 -0.20 4.95 -18.32
N GLY A 82 -0.34 5.73 -17.25
CA GLY A 82 -0.13 7.18 -17.27
C GLY A 82 1.30 7.53 -17.67
N GLY A 83 2.29 6.81 -17.13
CA GLY A 83 3.69 6.97 -17.52
C GLY A 83 3.94 6.75 -19.02
N LYS A 84 3.28 5.75 -19.61
CA LYS A 84 3.33 5.46 -21.05
C LYS A 84 2.64 6.55 -21.87
N ALA A 85 1.47 7.04 -21.45
CA ALA A 85 0.78 8.12 -22.13
C ALA A 85 1.63 9.40 -22.25
N PHE A 86 2.42 9.74 -21.22
CA PHE A 86 3.38 10.85 -21.30
C PHE A 86 4.55 10.59 -22.26
N ASP A 87 4.93 9.34 -22.49
CA ASP A 87 5.94 8.97 -23.48
C ASP A 87 5.37 9.05 -24.90
N ASP A 88 4.16 8.55 -25.10
CA ASP A 88 3.43 8.65 -26.37
C ASP A 88 3.23 10.13 -26.78
N LEU A 89 2.89 11.01 -25.82
CA LEU A 89 2.77 12.45 -26.08
C LEU A 89 4.12 13.09 -26.47
N GLN A 90 5.23 12.69 -25.85
CA GLN A 90 6.56 13.18 -26.25
C GLN A 90 6.91 12.76 -27.68
N GLU A 91 6.53 11.54 -28.08
CA GLU A 91 6.70 11.05 -29.45
C GLU A 91 5.84 11.84 -30.45
N VAL A 92 4.62 12.21 -30.08
CA VAL A 92 3.79 13.11 -30.91
C VAL A 92 4.48 14.46 -31.10
N VAL A 93 5.08 15.03 -30.05
CA VAL A 93 5.85 16.29 -30.16
C VAL A 93 7.03 16.14 -31.13
N ASP A 94 7.74 15.00 -31.09
CA ASP A 94 8.82 14.72 -32.04
C ASP A 94 8.31 14.64 -33.49
N ARG A 95 7.16 14.01 -33.71
CA ARG A 95 6.53 13.93 -35.03
C ARG A 95 6.12 15.31 -35.52
N LEU A 96 5.55 16.16 -34.64
CA LEU A 96 5.16 17.53 -34.97
C LEU A 96 6.38 18.42 -35.31
N LEU A 97 7.50 18.22 -34.62
CA LEU A 97 8.77 18.88 -34.94
C LEU A 97 9.32 18.41 -36.30
N ALA A 98 9.23 17.12 -36.60
CA ALA A 98 9.71 16.54 -37.86
C ALA A 98 8.96 17.05 -39.10
N ILE A 99 7.68 17.42 -38.94
CA ILE A 99 6.86 18.04 -40.00
C ILE A 99 6.89 19.58 -39.94
N SER A 100 7.76 20.18 -39.12
CA SER A 100 7.94 21.63 -38.96
C SER A 100 6.66 22.38 -38.56
N VAL A 101 5.70 21.71 -37.91
CA VAL A 101 4.46 22.33 -37.40
C VAL A 101 4.71 23.13 -36.11
N VAL A 102 5.76 22.78 -35.37
CA VAL A 102 6.23 23.49 -34.18
C VAL A 102 7.71 23.78 -34.31
N SER A 103 8.15 24.92 -33.78
CA SER A 103 9.57 25.26 -33.72
C SER A 103 10.32 24.38 -32.71
N ALA A 104 11.65 24.29 -32.86
CA ALA A 104 12.49 23.54 -31.93
C ALA A 104 12.36 24.04 -30.47
N VAL A 105 12.15 25.35 -30.29
CA VAL A 105 11.97 25.97 -28.96
C VAL A 105 10.63 25.59 -28.33
N GLU A 106 9.55 25.57 -29.12
CA GLU A 106 8.23 25.15 -28.65
C GLU A 106 8.19 23.65 -28.33
N ALA A 107 8.85 22.83 -29.16
CA ALA A 107 8.96 21.40 -28.92
C ALA A 107 9.72 21.09 -27.62
N ASP A 108 10.83 21.78 -27.34
CA ASP A 108 11.59 21.61 -26.09
C ASP A 108 10.78 22.05 -24.87
N THR A 109 10.08 23.18 -24.97
CA THR A 109 9.20 23.69 -23.90
C THR A 109 8.09 22.70 -23.58
N LEU A 110 7.43 22.14 -24.61
CA LEU A 110 6.35 21.18 -24.45
C LEU A 110 6.86 19.86 -23.86
N LYS A 111 8.02 19.37 -24.32
CA LYS A 111 8.65 18.18 -23.74
C LYS A 111 9.05 18.37 -22.28
N LYS A 112 9.54 19.55 -21.91
CA LYS A 112 9.86 19.88 -20.51
C LYS A 112 8.60 19.83 -19.64
N ALA A 113 7.51 20.46 -20.08
CA ALA A 113 6.24 20.41 -19.38
C ALA A 113 5.69 18.98 -19.22
N LEU A 114 5.81 18.13 -20.26
CA LEU A 114 5.43 16.72 -20.20
C LEU A 114 6.26 15.93 -19.19
N LYS A 115 7.58 16.18 -19.10
CA LYS A 115 8.46 15.54 -18.12
C LYS A 115 8.12 15.96 -16.69
N ASP A 116 7.89 17.24 -16.47
CA ASP A 116 7.52 17.77 -15.16
C ASP A 116 6.17 17.20 -14.69
N GLY A 117 5.17 17.15 -15.59
CA GLY A 117 3.87 16.52 -15.32
C GLY A 117 3.98 15.01 -15.04
N LYS A 118 4.79 14.29 -15.81
CA LYS A 118 5.06 12.85 -15.58
C LYS A 118 5.69 12.62 -14.20
N GLN A 119 6.62 13.49 -13.78
CA GLN A 119 7.26 13.40 -12.48
C GLN A 119 6.26 13.67 -11.35
N TYR A 120 5.44 14.73 -11.47
CA TYR A 120 4.39 15.07 -10.51
C TYR A 120 3.43 13.89 -10.24
N VAL A 121 2.97 13.21 -11.29
CA VAL A 121 2.08 12.05 -11.16
C VAL A 121 2.79 10.87 -10.49
N LYS A 122 4.09 10.66 -10.78
CA LYS A 122 4.88 9.57 -10.19
C LYS A 122 5.22 9.78 -8.71
N SER A 123 5.54 11.01 -8.30
CA SER A 123 6.05 11.32 -6.96
C SER A 123 5.04 12.00 -6.02
N GLU A 124 4.28 12.99 -6.50
CA GLU A 124 3.50 13.88 -5.63
C GLU A 124 2.01 13.52 -5.54
N PHE A 125 1.44 12.89 -6.56
CA PHE A 125 0.05 12.41 -6.51
C PHE A 125 -0.18 11.36 -5.40
N LYS A 126 0.86 10.61 -5.05
CA LYS A 126 0.83 9.66 -3.91
C LYS A 126 0.67 10.38 -2.57
N VAL A 127 1.24 11.58 -2.41
CA VAL A 127 1.25 12.35 -1.16
C VAL A 127 -0.11 13.02 -0.89
N SER A 128 -0.79 13.53 -1.93
CA SER A 128 -2.13 14.10 -1.80
C SER A 128 -3.18 13.05 -1.45
N SER A 129 -3.11 11.88 -2.10
CA SER A 129 -4.00 10.73 -1.85
C SER A 129 -3.87 10.17 -0.43
N LEU A 130 -2.65 10.21 0.14
CA LEU A 130 -2.39 9.77 1.51
C LEU A 130 -2.85 10.79 2.57
N ARG A 131 -2.77 12.10 2.29
CA ARG A 131 -3.22 13.14 3.22
C ARG A 131 -4.73 13.15 3.42
N THR A 132 -5.53 12.79 2.41
CA THR A 132 -7.00 12.71 2.55
C THR A 132 -7.45 11.54 3.45
N VAL A 133 -6.66 10.46 3.55
CA VAL A 133 -7.00 9.31 4.41
C VAL A 133 -6.53 9.51 5.86
N MET A 134 -5.69 10.52 6.12
CA MET A 134 -5.02 10.73 7.40
C MET A 134 -5.52 11.96 8.17
N ILE A 135 -6.81 12.30 8.06
CA ILE A 135 -7.44 13.28 8.96
C ILE A 135 -8.83 12.78 9.37
N ARG A 136 -8.89 12.11 10.52
CA ARG A 136 -9.99 12.17 11.49
C ARG A 136 -9.48 11.56 12.79
N PHE A 137 -9.04 12.44 13.70
CA PHE A 137 -9.01 12.15 15.13
C PHE A 137 -10.45 12.10 15.65
#